data_AF-A0A4R7HUP2-F1
#
_entry.id   AF-A0A4R7HUP2-F1
#
_cell.length_a   1.000
_cell.length_b   1.000
_cell.length_c   1.000
_cell.angle_alpha   90.00
_cell.angle_beta   90.00
_cell.angle_gamma   90.00
#
_symmetry.space_group_name_H-M   'P 1'
#
loop_
_entity.id
_entity.type
_entity.pdbx_description
1 polymer ?
#
loop_
_entity_poly.entity_id
_entity_poly.type
_entity_poly.pdbx_seq_one_letter_code
_entity_poly.pdbx_strand_id
1 'polypeptide(L)'
;MDVVGRDEVIGEARALLAGGAGALAVVGPAGSGVSAVLAAVADEAHAIGRPLVTGAGRPAEQHVPAALLRELATGDEALATVLRGVAGDDDGGYAIAVFEWASAGRPVALIVDDLHLADGPSGDAITHLARRAELTSVTLVIGTHDAAGLDGVTTIELTALSADDLIGVLERRVGSIDPSVARAIAQLAEGSPLVAVEVARSLDDAQRRGTEPLPSFAAVAAPIRHAFAHGVEGLPDDTRRALCLAAAEPTGEVRVIAAALRSLGDDLAALEPAEDVGIITIADGEVVFDHPIRRSVAYHQLAPASRRGAHRALAAALDAPQDAERRLAHLVAGVIEPNESLASDLEFAAEAAERRRDALEARRWWLAASRLSPDAADAERRRHRADAAGSLDGDPLAALTKAERRVAAVVGSGATNKATAETLYVSVKTVDAHLQSIYRKLAISSRAELAVLVTQAGLAGAGRAG
;
A
#
# COMPACT_ATOMS: atom_id res chain seq x y z
N MET A 1 20.91 16.93 -8.75
CA MET A 1 19.67 17.52 -8.19
C MET A 1 19.83 17.45 -6.67
N ASP A 2 19.73 18.56 -5.95
CA ASP A 2 20.07 18.59 -4.51
C ASP A 2 18.94 17.94 -3.68
N VAL A 3 19.20 16.78 -3.06
CA VAL A 3 18.20 16.01 -2.30
C VAL A 3 18.16 16.52 -0.86
N VAL A 4 17.00 17.01 -0.44
CA VAL A 4 16.84 17.67 0.86
C VAL A 4 16.83 16.66 2.01
N GLY A 5 17.58 16.94 3.08
CA GLY A 5 17.59 16.12 4.30
C GLY A 5 18.20 14.73 4.12
N ARG A 6 19.01 14.54 3.07
CA ARG A 6 19.63 13.25 2.71
C ARG A 6 21.16 13.32 2.63
N ASP A 7 21.77 14.24 3.38
CA ASP A 7 23.21 14.50 3.34
C ASP A 7 24.06 13.28 3.72
N GLU A 8 23.60 12.48 4.68
CA GLU A 8 24.30 11.27 5.12
C GLU A 8 24.43 10.24 3.99
N VAL A 9 23.30 9.88 3.35
CA VAL A 9 23.30 8.88 2.27
C VAL A 9 24.03 9.38 1.02
N ILE A 10 23.91 10.67 0.69
CA ILE A 10 24.65 11.26 -0.43
C ILE A 10 26.15 11.33 -0.13
N GLY A 11 26.52 11.64 1.11
CA GLY A 11 27.91 11.64 1.57
C GLY A 11 28.55 10.26 1.44
N GLU A 12 27.86 9.22 1.91
CA GLU A 12 28.33 7.84 1.81
C GLU A 12 28.43 7.36 0.35
N ALA A 13 27.42 7.66 -0.47
CA ALA A 13 27.45 7.33 -1.89
C ALA A 13 28.60 8.03 -2.63
N ARG A 14 28.89 9.30 -2.29
CA ARG A 14 30.01 10.05 -2.87
C ARG A 14 31.36 9.46 -2.45
N ALA A 15 31.50 9.05 -1.19
CA ALA A 15 32.69 8.35 -0.71
C ALA A 15 32.89 7.02 -1.45
N LEU A 16 31.81 6.26 -1.65
CA LEU A 16 31.83 5.00 -2.38
C LEU A 16 32.22 5.18 -3.86
N LEU A 17 31.65 6.19 -4.54
CA LEU A 17 31.99 6.55 -5.92
C LEU A 17 33.46 6.96 -6.08
N ALA A 18 34.00 7.68 -5.08
CA ALA A 18 35.41 8.07 -5.05
C ALA A 18 36.34 6.85 -4.82
N GLY A 19 35.95 5.92 -3.94
CA GLY A 19 36.67 4.67 -3.70
C GLY A 19 36.68 3.73 -4.91
N GLY A 20 35.62 3.76 -5.73
CA GLY A 20 35.55 3.11 -7.03
C GLY A 20 35.22 1.61 -7.00
N ALA A 21 34.96 1.05 -5.82
CA ALA A 21 34.43 -0.29 -5.62
C ALA A 21 33.69 -0.37 -4.28
N GLY A 22 32.66 -1.21 -4.19
CA GLY A 22 31.88 -1.45 -2.97
C GLY A 22 30.38 -1.30 -3.20
N ALA A 23 29.57 -1.58 -2.17
CA ALA A 23 28.11 -1.57 -2.26
C ALA A 23 27.45 -0.77 -1.13
N LEU A 24 26.41 -0.01 -1.47
CA LEU A 24 25.55 0.72 -0.55
C LEU A 24 24.09 0.38 -0.83
N ALA A 25 23.35 -0.03 0.20
CA ALA A 25 21.91 -0.22 0.15
C ALA A 25 21.18 0.96 0.80
N VAL A 26 20.24 1.54 0.07
CA VAL A 26 19.34 2.60 0.52
C VAL A 26 17.96 1.98 0.72
N VAL A 27 17.56 1.86 1.99
CA VAL A 27 16.34 1.16 2.39
C VAL A 27 15.29 2.17 2.78
N GLY A 28 14.08 2.06 2.27
CA GLY A 28 13.00 2.94 2.72
C GLY A 28 11.64 2.48 2.21
N PRO A 29 10.56 2.77 2.95
CA PRO A 29 9.21 2.45 2.47
C PRO A 29 8.87 3.25 1.20
N ALA A 30 7.90 2.78 0.43
CA ALA A 30 7.38 3.48 -0.74
C ALA A 30 7.09 4.96 -0.43
N GLY A 31 7.56 5.85 -1.33
CA GLY A 31 7.39 7.30 -1.19
C GLY A 31 8.32 8.00 -0.19
N SER A 32 9.27 7.29 0.42
CA SER A 32 10.31 7.89 1.30
C SER A 32 11.39 8.67 0.55
N GLY A 33 11.48 8.51 -0.77
CA GLY A 33 12.42 9.19 -1.64
C GLY A 33 13.66 8.39 -2.04
N VAL A 34 13.65 7.05 -1.89
CA VAL A 34 14.76 6.17 -2.33
C VAL A 34 15.16 6.45 -3.78
N SER A 35 14.23 6.40 -4.72
CA SER A 35 14.51 6.69 -6.14
C SER A 35 15.08 8.09 -6.38
N ALA A 36 14.67 9.09 -5.57
CA ALA A 36 15.21 10.44 -5.67
C ALA A 36 16.67 10.52 -5.17
N VAL A 37 17.02 9.75 -4.13
CA VAL A 37 18.40 9.59 -3.67
C VAL A 37 19.23 8.91 -4.75
N LEU A 38 18.76 7.79 -5.33
CA LEU A 38 19.47 7.09 -6.39
C LEU A 38 19.71 7.96 -7.63
N ALA A 39 18.72 8.75 -8.03
CA ALA A 39 18.87 9.71 -9.13
C ALA A 39 19.95 10.78 -8.83
N ALA A 40 20.05 11.24 -7.58
CA ALA A 40 21.12 12.16 -7.20
C ALA A 40 22.50 11.49 -7.16
N VAL A 41 22.57 10.22 -6.75
CA VAL A 41 23.81 9.44 -6.85
C VAL A 41 24.23 9.24 -8.31
N ALA A 42 23.27 9.05 -9.23
CA ALA A 42 23.53 9.01 -10.67
C ALA A 42 24.13 10.33 -11.17
N ASP A 43 23.57 11.48 -10.73
CA ASP A 43 24.11 12.81 -11.05
C ASP A 43 25.55 12.97 -10.52
N GLU A 44 25.85 12.50 -9.30
CA GLU A 44 27.20 12.54 -8.72
C GLU A 44 28.18 11.68 -9.53
N ALA A 45 27.77 10.47 -9.92
CA ALA A 45 28.58 9.59 -10.77
C ALA A 45 28.88 10.26 -12.12
N HIS A 46 27.88 10.89 -12.73
CA HIS A 46 28.04 11.64 -13.97
C HIS A 46 29.00 12.83 -13.81
N ALA A 47 28.88 13.58 -12.72
CA ALA A 47 29.71 14.76 -12.45
C ALA A 47 31.21 14.42 -12.33
N ILE A 48 31.54 13.23 -11.82
CA ILE A 48 32.93 12.75 -11.74
C ILE A 48 33.37 11.95 -12.99
N GLY A 49 32.52 11.86 -14.02
CA GLY A 49 32.81 11.13 -15.26
C GLY A 49 32.87 9.61 -15.11
N ARG A 50 32.18 9.05 -14.11
CA ARG A 50 32.09 7.59 -13.90
C ARG A 50 31.10 6.99 -14.91
N PRO A 51 31.46 5.94 -15.67
CA PRO A 51 30.49 5.18 -16.45
C PRO A 51 29.35 4.70 -15.56
N LEU A 52 28.12 4.84 -16.03
CA LEU A 52 26.92 4.59 -15.24
C LEU A 52 26.02 3.59 -15.96
N VAL A 53 25.59 2.57 -15.22
CA VAL A 53 24.57 1.62 -15.63
C VAL A 53 23.45 1.69 -14.61
N THR A 54 22.21 1.81 -15.06
CA THR A 54 21.03 1.91 -14.20
C THR A 54 19.97 0.90 -14.61
N GLY A 55 19.26 0.33 -13.65
CA GLY A 55 18.10 -0.52 -13.88
C GLY A 55 17.17 -0.51 -12.69
N ALA A 56 15.94 -1.00 -12.86
CA ALA A 56 14.96 -1.05 -11.78
C ALA A 56 14.20 -2.37 -11.78
N GLY A 57 13.95 -2.94 -10.61
CA GLY A 57 13.04 -4.07 -10.46
C GLY A 57 11.61 -3.65 -10.82
N ARG A 58 10.87 -4.51 -11.54
CA ARG A 58 9.47 -4.26 -11.89
C ARG A 58 8.61 -5.45 -11.47
N PRO A 59 7.49 -5.23 -10.76
CA PRO A 59 6.57 -6.30 -10.38
C PRO A 59 6.12 -7.16 -11.58
N ALA A 60 5.83 -6.51 -12.71
CA ALA A 60 5.39 -7.17 -13.94
C ALA A 60 6.44 -8.12 -14.54
N GLU A 61 7.72 -7.96 -14.19
CA GLU A 61 8.84 -8.69 -14.77
C GLU A 61 9.46 -9.71 -13.80
N GLN A 62 8.94 -9.85 -12.56
CA GLN A 62 9.47 -10.78 -11.55
C GLN A 62 9.51 -12.25 -12.01
N HIS A 63 8.62 -12.60 -12.94
CA HIS A 63 8.47 -13.95 -13.48
C HIS A 63 9.28 -14.15 -14.76
N VAL A 64 9.93 -13.10 -15.26
CA VAL A 64 10.74 -13.13 -16.47
C VAL A 64 12.20 -13.32 -16.05
N PRO A 65 12.82 -14.50 -16.25
CA PRO A 65 14.17 -14.77 -15.76
C PRO A 65 15.17 -13.76 -16.33
N ALA A 66 15.99 -13.18 -15.47
CA ALA A 66 17.03 -12.21 -15.79
C ALA A 66 16.53 -10.92 -16.45
N ALA A 67 15.28 -10.50 -16.21
CA ALA A 67 14.72 -9.28 -16.81
C ALA A 67 15.52 -8.02 -16.47
N LEU A 68 15.78 -7.80 -15.18
CA LEU A 68 16.58 -6.65 -14.73
C LEU A 68 18.01 -6.73 -15.28
N LEU A 69 18.65 -7.91 -15.28
CA LEU A 69 19.99 -8.06 -15.87
C LEU A 69 20.02 -7.75 -17.38
N ARG A 70 18.98 -8.11 -18.13
CA ARG A 70 18.86 -7.76 -19.55
C ARG A 70 18.67 -6.26 -19.76
N GLU A 71 17.92 -5.59 -18.90
CA GLU A 71 17.82 -4.13 -18.90
C GLU A 71 19.19 -3.49 -18.65
N LEU A 72 19.91 -3.92 -17.62
CA LEU A 72 21.25 -3.43 -17.29
C LEU A 72 22.23 -3.63 -18.46
N ALA A 73 22.14 -4.76 -19.16
CA ALA A 73 22.95 -5.04 -20.34
C ALA A 73 22.69 -4.10 -21.53
N THR A 74 21.57 -3.39 -21.59
CA THR A 74 21.36 -2.34 -22.60
C THR A 74 22.29 -1.14 -22.38
N GLY A 75 22.75 -0.93 -21.13
CA GLY A 75 23.67 0.13 -20.75
C GLY A 75 25.15 -0.25 -20.82
N ASP A 76 25.49 -1.55 -20.97
CA ASP A 76 26.87 -2.03 -20.97
C ASP A 76 27.04 -3.29 -21.84
N GLU A 77 27.76 -3.16 -22.97
CA GLU A 77 27.98 -4.25 -23.92
C GLU A 77 28.86 -5.39 -23.37
N ALA A 78 29.75 -5.10 -22.41
CA ALA A 78 30.55 -6.13 -21.76
C ALA A 78 29.66 -7.00 -20.85
N LEU A 79 28.70 -6.38 -20.15
CA LEU A 79 27.68 -7.09 -19.37
C LEU A 79 26.80 -7.93 -20.30
N ALA A 80 26.34 -7.34 -21.41
CA ALA A 80 25.56 -8.07 -22.42
C ALA A 80 26.32 -9.31 -22.95
N THR A 81 27.64 -9.20 -23.11
CA THR A 81 28.48 -10.29 -23.61
C THR A 81 28.60 -11.44 -22.63
N VAL A 82 28.84 -11.19 -21.35
CA VAL A 82 28.92 -12.27 -20.34
C VAL A 82 27.56 -12.95 -20.14
N LEU A 83 26.46 -12.19 -20.18
CA LEU A 83 25.11 -12.73 -20.00
C LEU A 83 24.69 -13.64 -21.16
N ARG A 84 25.11 -13.34 -22.40
CA ARG A 84 24.88 -14.24 -23.56
C ARG A 84 25.58 -15.60 -23.42
N GLY A 85 26.60 -15.70 -22.57
CA GLY A 85 27.34 -16.94 -22.30
C GLY A 85 26.68 -17.85 -21.26
N VAL A 86 25.66 -17.38 -20.54
CA VAL A 86 24.95 -18.15 -19.53
C VAL A 86 24.03 -19.16 -20.22
N ALA A 87 24.24 -20.45 -19.97
CA ALA A 87 23.47 -21.53 -20.59
C ALA A 87 22.28 -21.95 -19.72
N GLY A 88 21.06 -21.56 -20.12
CA GLY A 88 19.80 -22.02 -19.49
C GLY A 88 19.46 -21.37 -18.13
N ASP A 89 18.39 -21.85 -17.48
CA ASP A 89 17.92 -21.44 -16.15
C ASP A 89 18.79 -22.03 -15.02
N ASP A 90 20.11 -21.86 -15.11
CA ASP A 90 21.00 -22.16 -13.99
C ASP A 90 21.05 -20.95 -13.05
N ASP A 91 20.43 -21.06 -11.87
CA ASP A 91 20.35 -20.02 -10.84
C ASP A 91 21.73 -19.45 -10.47
N GLY A 92 22.81 -20.26 -10.57
CA GLY A 92 24.17 -19.82 -10.27
C GLY A 92 24.88 -19.10 -11.43
N GLY A 93 24.47 -19.34 -12.67
CA GLY A 93 25.18 -18.89 -13.88
C GLY A 93 25.18 -17.37 -14.04
N TYR A 94 24.05 -16.73 -13.76
CA TYR A 94 23.91 -15.28 -13.82
C TYR A 94 24.76 -14.56 -12.77
N ALA A 95 24.81 -15.07 -11.54
CA ALA A 95 25.64 -14.50 -10.48
C ALA A 95 27.13 -14.54 -10.82
N ILE A 96 27.60 -15.66 -11.39
CA ILE A 96 28.99 -15.80 -11.85
C ILE A 96 29.27 -14.82 -12.99
N ALA A 97 28.42 -14.77 -14.02
CA ALA A 97 28.60 -13.90 -15.17
C ALA A 97 28.67 -12.42 -14.78
N VAL A 98 27.74 -11.96 -13.93
CA VAL A 98 27.72 -10.58 -13.42
C VAL A 98 28.98 -10.28 -12.60
N PHE A 99 29.43 -11.21 -11.77
CA PHE A 99 30.66 -11.03 -10.99
C PHE A 99 31.92 -11.01 -11.88
N GLU A 100 31.98 -11.84 -12.92
CA GLU A 100 33.07 -11.83 -13.90
C GLU A 100 33.14 -10.50 -14.65
N TRP A 101 32.00 -9.97 -15.11
CA TRP A 101 31.94 -8.65 -15.72
C TRP A 101 32.43 -7.55 -14.76
N ALA A 102 31.96 -7.57 -13.52
CA ALA A 102 32.36 -6.61 -12.49
C ALA A 102 33.87 -6.66 -12.18
N SER A 103 34.46 -7.85 -12.30
CA SER A 103 35.88 -8.11 -12.00
C SER A 103 36.81 -7.86 -13.20
N ALA A 104 36.30 -7.99 -14.42
CA ALA A 104 37.09 -7.84 -15.65
C ALA A 104 37.24 -6.38 -16.10
N GLY A 105 36.45 -5.47 -15.51
CA GLY A 105 36.13 -4.17 -16.08
C GLY A 105 36.97 -2.98 -15.64
N ARG A 106 36.60 -1.84 -16.24
CA ARG A 106 36.94 -0.50 -15.79
C ARG A 106 35.97 -0.07 -14.69
N PRO A 107 36.36 0.87 -13.82
CA PRO A 107 35.48 1.28 -12.73
C PRO A 107 34.13 1.83 -13.22
N VAL A 108 33.02 1.23 -12.79
CA VAL A 108 31.65 1.55 -13.22
C VAL A 108 30.73 1.72 -12.02
N ALA A 109 29.80 2.67 -12.10
CA ALA A 109 28.72 2.81 -11.14
C ALA A 109 27.50 2.03 -11.64
N LEU A 110 27.01 1.10 -10.83
CA LEU A 110 25.79 0.34 -11.07
C LEU A 110 24.74 0.78 -10.06
N ILE A 111 23.61 1.31 -10.54
CA ILE A 111 22.51 1.74 -9.69
C ILE A 111 21.29 0.87 -9.98
N VAL A 112 20.77 0.21 -8.95
CA VAL A 112 19.60 -0.66 -9.06
C VAL A 112 18.50 -0.10 -8.16
N ASP A 113 17.40 0.36 -8.75
CA ASP A 113 16.21 0.76 -8.00
C ASP A 113 15.27 -0.42 -7.76
N ASP A 114 14.48 -0.35 -6.69
CA ASP A 114 13.46 -1.35 -6.34
C ASP A 114 13.91 -2.83 -6.44
N LEU A 115 15.07 -3.19 -5.86
CA LEU A 115 15.62 -4.55 -5.97
C LEU A 115 14.66 -5.64 -5.45
N HIS A 116 13.85 -5.34 -4.44
CA HIS A 116 12.80 -6.23 -3.92
C HIS A 116 11.72 -6.60 -4.97
N LEU A 117 11.66 -5.86 -6.08
CA LEU A 117 10.76 -6.11 -7.21
C LEU A 117 11.47 -6.80 -8.39
N ALA A 118 12.75 -7.15 -8.28
CA ALA A 118 13.48 -7.85 -9.32
C ALA A 118 13.04 -9.32 -9.45
N ASP A 119 13.25 -9.90 -10.64
CA ASP A 119 13.13 -11.34 -10.83
C ASP A 119 14.19 -12.11 -10.01
N GLY A 120 13.90 -13.37 -9.68
CA GLY A 120 14.76 -14.20 -8.82
C GLY A 120 16.23 -14.23 -9.27
N PRO A 121 16.54 -14.66 -10.51
CA PRO A 121 17.91 -14.69 -11.01
C PRO A 121 18.64 -13.33 -10.97
N SER A 122 17.96 -12.24 -11.33
CA SER A 122 18.55 -10.90 -11.24
C SER A 122 18.79 -10.48 -9.79
N GLY A 123 17.82 -10.69 -8.92
CA GLY A 123 17.92 -10.38 -7.49
C GLY A 123 19.08 -11.10 -6.82
N ASP A 124 19.23 -12.40 -7.10
CA ASP A 124 20.31 -13.23 -6.59
C ASP A 124 21.67 -12.78 -7.13
N ALA A 125 21.78 -12.47 -8.43
CA ALA A 125 23.03 -12.01 -9.03
C ALA A 125 23.48 -10.64 -8.48
N ILE A 126 22.56 -9.67 -8.35
CA ILE A 126 22.85 -8.35 -7.78
C ILE A 126 23.22 -8.48 -6.30
N THR A 127 22.49 -9.30 -5.54
CA THR A 127 22.80 -9.57 -4.13
C THR A 127 24.16 -10.25 -3.97
N HIS A 128 24.49 -11.21 -4.84
CA HIS A 128 25.78 -11.88 -4.86
C HIS A 128 26.93 -10.89 -5.13
N LEU A 129 26.74 -10.00 -6.12
CA LEU A 129 27.69 -8.93 -6.43
C LEU A 129 27.83 -7.96 -5.25
N ALA A 130 26.73 -7.52 -4.64
CA ALA A 130 26.74 -6.55 -3.55
C ALA A 130 27.63 -6.98 -2.37
N ARG A 131 27.51 -8.25 -1.96
CA ARG A 131 28.33 -8.81 -0.86
C ARG A 131 29.83 -8.90 -1.18
N ARG A 132 30.22 -8.75 -2.44
CA ARG A 132 31.60 -8.90 -2.92
C ARG A 132 32.08 -7.72 -3.75
N ALA A 133 31.35 -6.61 -3.75
CA ALA A 133 31.64 -5.48 -4.63
C ALA A 133 33.04 -4.88 -4.37
N GLU A 134 33.54 -4.98 -3.14
CA GLU A 134 34.91 -4.58 -2.76
C GLU A 134 36.02 -5.37 -3.48
N LEU A 135 35.73 -6.57 -3.99
CA LEU A 135 36.65 -7.41 -4.76
C LEU A 135 36.60 -7.11 -6.27
N THR A 136 35.79 -6.13 -6.68
CA THR A 136 35.51 -5.81 -8.08
C THR A 136 35.90 -4.37 -8.39
N SER A 137 35.55 -3.91 -9.59
CA SER A 137 35.66 -2.50 -9.99
C SER A 137 34.31 -1.76 -9.99
N VAL A 138 33.28 -2.35 -9.38
CA VAL A 138 31.91 -1.81 -9.41
C VAL A 138 31.60 -1.07 -8.11
N THR A 139 31.13 0.16 -8.25
CA THR A 139 30.39 0.87 -7.20
C THR A 139 28.90 0.57 -7.38
N LEU A 140 28.32 -0.23 -6.49
CA LEU A 140 26.91 -0.63 -6.54
C LEU A 140 26.08 0.17 -5.54
N VAL A 141 25.00 0.79 -6.00
CA VAL A 141 24.02 1.44 -5.11
C VAL A 141 22.63 0.86 -5.36
N ILE A 142 21.99 0.36 -4.30
CA ILE A 142 20.73 -0.38 -4.36
C ILE A 142 19.63 0.41 -3.65
N GLY A 143 18.47 0.56 -4.26
CA GLY A 143 17.23 0.98 -3.62
C GLY A 143 16.34 -0.23 -3.33
N THR A 144 15.77 -0.29 -2.13
CA THR A 144 14.87 -1.39 -1.74
C THR A 144 13.97 -1.01 -0.55
N HIS A 145 12.91 -1.78 -0.31
CA HIS A 145 12.02 -1.59 0.83
C HIS A 145 12.55 -2.18 2.14
N ASP A 146 13.34 -3.25 2.07
CA ASP A 146 13.98 -3.90 3.21
C ASP A 146 15.37 -4.41 2.83
N ALA A 147 16.18 -4.72 3.85
CA ALA A 147 17.56 -5.19 3.70
C ALA A 147 17.68 -6.72 3.58
N ALA A 148 16.58 -7.45 3.30
CA ALA A 148 16.63 -8.90 3.25
C ALA A 148 17.61 -9.39 2.18
N GLY A 149 18.49 -10.32 2.57
CA GLY A 149 19.53 -10.83 1.67
C GLY A 149 20.72 -9.90 1.47
N LEU A 150 20.78 -8.71 2.08
CA LEU A 150 21.92 -7.79 1.94
C LEU A 150 22.88 -7.85 3.15
N ASP A 151 22.99 -9.02 3.79
CA ASP A 151 23.88 -9.20 4.95
C ASP A 151 25.33 -8.88 4.58
N GLY A 152 25.94 -7.97 5.34
CA GLY A 152 27.32 -7.51 5.13
C GLY A 152 27.46 -6.33 4.15
N VAL A 153 26.37 -5.85 3.56
CA VAL A 153 26.35 -4.64 2.73
C VAL A 153 26.05 -3.42 3.60
N THR A 154 26.80 -2.33 3.42
CA THR A 154 26.52 -1.05 4.09
C THR A 154 25.10 -0.61 3.76
N THR A 155 24.28 -0.41 4.79
CA THR A 155 22.85 -0.13 4.62
C THR A 155 22.47 1.16 5.34
N ILE A 156 21.79 2.07 4.65
CA ILE A 156 21.25 3.30 5.20
C ILE A 156 19.73 3.28 5.06
N GLU A 157 19.03 3.29 6.19
CA GLU A 157 17.57 3.40 6.23
C GLU A 157 17.15 4.88 6.13
N LEU A 158 16.32 5.20 5.14
CA LEU A 158 15.73 6.50 4.98
C LEU A 158 14.65 6.72 6.04
N THR A 159 14.99 7.56 7.01
CA THR A 159 14.04 8.04 8.01
C THR A 159 13.07 9.05 7.42
N ALA A 160 11.95 9.27 8.13
CA ALA A 160 11.00 10.32 7.83
C ALA A 160 11.71 11.69 7.84
N LEU A 161 11.44 12.53 6.82
CA LEU A 161 12.04 13.86 6.75
C LEU A 161 11.51 14.76 7.87
N SER A 162 12.35 15.69 8.33
CA SER A 162 11.91 16.73 9.25
C SER A 162 10.92 17.67 8.57
N ALA A 163 10.15 18.43 9.35
CA ALA A 163 9.23 19.42 8.79
C ALA A 163 9.98 20.49 7.98
N ASP A 164 11.18 20.87 8.42
CA ASP A 164 12.01 21.86 7.72
C ASP A 164 12.55 21.29 6.39
N ASP A 165 12.96 20.03 6.37
CA ASP A 165 13.37 19.35 5.13
C ASP A 165 12.20 19.23 4.15
N LEU A 166 11.00 18.88 4.63
CA LEU A 166 9.81 18.83 3.79
C LEU A 166 9.45 20.19 3.20
N ILE A 167 9.59 21.28 3.97
CA ILE A 167 9.42 22.63 3.44
C ILE A 167 10.46 22.90 2.34
N GLY A 168 11.72 22.52 2.55
CA GLY A 168 12.76 22.61 1.52
C GLY A 168 12.46 21.76 0.27
N VAL A 169 11.79 20.61 0.41
CA VAL A 169 11.29 19.81 -0.72
C VAL A 169 10.19 20.56 -1.47
N LEU A 170 9.22 21.13 -0.74
CA LEU A 170 8.09 21.88 -1.31
C LEU A 170 8.56 23.08 -2.12
N GLU A 171 9.49 23.87 -1.56
CA GLU A 171 10.07 25.04 -2.22
C GLU A 171 10.75 24.68 -3.55
N ARG A 172 11.50 23.56 -3.58
CA ARG A 172 12.20 23.09 -4.78
C ARG A 172 11.27 22.46 -5.83
N ARG A 173 10.24 21.72 -5.41
CA ARG A 173 9.41 20.89 -6.31
C ARG A 173 8.12 21.55 -6.77
N VAL A 174 7.60 22.50 -6.00
CA VAL A 174 6.32 23.17 -6.28
C VAL A 174 6.52 24.68 -6.49
N GLY A 175 7.57 25.26 -5.91
CA GLY A 175 7.90 26.68 -6.06
C GLY A 175 7.31 27.54 -4.95
N SER A 176 6.77 28.72 -5.30
CA SER A 176 6.29 29.68 -4.30
C SER A 176 5.05 29.18 -3.57
N ILE A 177 5.22 28.87 -2.28
CA ILE A 177 4.17 28.52 -1.32
C ILE A 177 4.32 29.43 -0.11
N ASP A 178 3.20 29.87 0.46
CA ASP A 178 3.20 30.66 1.69
C ASP A 178 3.82 29.84 2.85
N PRO A 179 4.71 30.43 3.67
CA PRO A 179 5.37 29.70 4.75
C PRO A 179 4.42 29.05 5.76
N SER A 180 3.24 29.63 6.01
CA SER A 180 2.25 29.04 6.92
C SER A 180 1.60 27.79 6.31
N VAL A 181 1.36 27.82 5.00
CA VAL A 181 0.82 26.70 4.21
C VAL A 181 1.84 25.58 4.10
N ALA A 182 3.10 25.90 3.79
CA ALA A 182 4.18 24.91 3.72
C ALA A 182 4.35 24.15 5.04
N ARG A 183 4.31 24.87 6.19
CA ARG A 183 4.33 24.23 7.51
C ARG A 183 3.14 23.32 7.76
N ALA A 184 1.93 23.74 7.38
CA ALA A 184 0.74 22.92 7.54
C ALA A 184 0.81 21.64 6.69
N ILE A 185 1.30 21.74 5.45
CA ILE A 185 1.52 20.58 4.57
C ILE A 185 2.59 19.66 5.16
N ALA A 186 3.70 20.21 5.66
CA ALA A 186 4.77 19.41 6.26
C ALA A 186 4.30 18.65 7.51
N GLN A 187 3.46 19.26 8.35
CA GLN A 187 2.84 18.60 9.49
C GLN A 187 1.90 17.47 9.07
N LEU A 188 1.10 17.68 8.02
CA LEU A 188 0.18 16.68 7.49
C LEU A 188 0.91 15.50 6.83
N ALA A 189 2.02 15.76 6.16
CA ALA A 189 2.75 14.76 5.41
C ALA A 189 3.52 13.77 6.30
N GLU A 190 3.64 14.06 7.61
CA GLU A 190 4.29 13.20 8.62
C GLU A 190 5.67 12.67 8.17
N GLY A 191 6.45 13.53 7.50
CA GLY A 191 7.78 13.21 7.02
C GLY A 191 7.85 12.48 5.68
N SER A 192 6.73 12.28 4.98
CA SER A 192 6.68 11.72 3.62
C SER A 192 6.83 12.82 2.56
N PRO A 193 7.93 12.83 1.78
CA PRO A 193 8.13 13.81 0.71
C PRO A 193 7.07 13.70 -0.39
N LEU A 194 6.66 12.47 -0.73
CA LEU A 194 5.63 12.21 -1.72
C LEU A 194 4.31 12.87 -1.32
N VAL A 195 3.85 12.62 -0.08
CA VAL A 195 2.59 13.19 0.43
C VAL A 195 2.66 14.72 0.43
N ALA A 196 3.77 15.30 0.88
CA ALA A 196 3.93 16.75 0.92
C ALA A 196 3.77 17.37 -0.49
N VAL A 197 4.50 16.85 -1.48
CA VAL A 197 4.47 17.36 -2.85
C VAL A 197 3.08 17.21 -3.48
N GLU A 198 2.42 16.07 -3.28
CA GLU A 198 1.10 15.84 -3.86
C GLU A 198 0.01 16.70 -3.22
N VAL A 199 0.05 16.90 -1.90
CA VAL A 199 -0.84 17.86 -1.23
C VAL A 199 -0.61 19.27 -1.77
N ALA A 200 0.64 19.72 -1.89
CA ALA A 200 0.93 21.06 -2.39
C ALA A 200 0.50 21.29 -3.85
N ARG A 201 0.62 20.28 -4.72
CA ARG A 201 0.17 20.33 -6.11
C ARG A 201 -1.34 20.40 -6.25
N SER A 202 -2.07 19.81 -5.30
CA SER A 202 -3.53 19.79 -5.32
C SER A 202 -4.21 21.09 -4.91
N LEU A 203 -3.49 21.95 -4.18
CA LEU A 203 -4.02 23.25 -3.77
C LEU A 203 -4.18 24.15 -4.99
N ASP A 204 -5.12 25.09 -4.94
CA ASP A 204 -5.14 26.17 -5.92
C ASP A 204 -4.11 27.26 -5.56
N ASP A 205 -3.99 28.23 -6.45
CA ASP A 205 -3.08 29.36 -6.31
C ASP A 205 -3.39 30.28 -5.13
N ALA A 206 -4.68 30.46 -4.79
CA ALA A 206 -5.10 31.32 -3.67
C ALA A 206 -4.80 30.64 -2.32
N GLN A 207 -4.98 29.32 -2.24
CA GLN A 207 -4.64 28.48 -1.11
C GLN A 207 -3.13 28.36 -0.92
N ARG A 208 -2.36 28.15 -2.00
CA ARG A 208 -0.88 28.13 -1.93
C ARG A 208 -0.31 29.43 -1.40
N ARG A 209 -0.93 30.57 -1.72
CA ARG A 209 -0.56 31.90 -1.22
C ARG A 209 -1.09 32.22 0.18
N GLY A 210 -1.83 31.30 0.81
CA GLY A 210 -2.45 31.54 2.13
C GLY A 210 -3.55 32.60 2.13
N THR A 211 -4.02 33.02 0.95
CA THR A 211 -5.10 34.01 0.79
C THR A 211 -6.49 33.39 0.95
N GLU A 212 -6.58 32.08 0.79
CA GLU A 212 -7.75 31.26 1.14
C GLU A 212 -7.37 30.19 2.16
N PRO A 213 -8.30 29.79 3.04
CA PRO A 213 -8.04 28.74 4.02
C PRO A 213 -7.76 27.41 3.34
N LEU A 214 -6.87 26.61 3.95
CA LEU A 214 -6.65 25.24 3.50
C LEU A 214 -7.95 24.42 3.62
N PRO A 215 -8.19 23.48 2.70
CA PRO A 215 -9.31 22.56 2.82
C PRO A 215 -9.26 21.82 4.16
N SER A 216 -10.42 21.45 4.71
CA SER A 216 -10.48 20.64 5.95
C SER A 216 -9.72 19.31 5.79
N PHE A 217 -9.24 18.68 6.87
CA PHE A 217 -8.44 17.43 6.82
C PHE A 217 -9.09 16.32 5.95
N ALA A 218 -10.43 16.23 5.96
CA ALA A 218 -11.21 15.33 5.10
C ALA A 218 -11.10 15.69 3.60
N ALA A 219 -10.98 16.98 3.31
CA ALA A 219 -10.73 17.55 2.00
C ALA A 219 -9.23 17.60 1.62
N VAL A 220 -8.27 17.37 2.54
CA VAL A 220 -6.85 17.16 2.18
C VAL A 220 -6.52 15.69 1.89
N ALA A 221 -7.33 14.75 2.39
CA ALA A 221 -7.37 13.38 1.85
C ALA A 221 -7.96 13.32 0.42
N ALA A 222 -8.66 14.37 -0.04
CA ALA A 222 -9.22 14.45 -1.38
C ALA A 222 -8.16 14.67 -2.48
N PRO A 223 -7.15 15.54 -2.34
CA PRO A 223 -5.93 15.63 -3.15
C PRO A 223 -5.23 14.32 -3.50
N ILE A 224 -4.93 13.50 -2.49
CA ILE A 224 -4.31 12.18 -2.68
C ILE A 224 -5.27 11.31 -3.49
N ARG A 225 -6.56 11.32 -3.14
CA ARG A 225 -7.60 10.66 -3.94
C ARG A 225 -7.74 11.25 -5.35
N HIS A 226 -7.48 12.54 -5.58
CA HIS A 226 -7.65 13.27 -6.84
C HIS A 226 -6.48 13.00 -7.80
N ALA A 227 -5.25 12.91 -7.30
CA ALA A 227 -4.08 12.46 -8.06
C ALA A 227 -4.23 11.00 -8.50
N PHE A 228 -4.69 10.12 -7.61
CA PHE A 228 -5.03 8.73 -7.98
C PHE A 228 -6.32 8.63 -8.81
N ALA A 229 -7.26 9.58 -8.69
CA ALA A 229 -8.48 9.64 -9.50
C ALA A 229 -8.21 10.08 -10.93
N HIS A 230 -7.29 11.01 -11.20
CA HIS A 230 -7.00 11.44 -12.57
C HIS A 230 -6.61 10.29 -13.49
N GLY A 231 -5.80 9.34 -13.01
CA GLY A 231 -5.44 8.15 -13.77
C GLY A 231 -6.63 7.26 -14.09
N VAL A 232 -7.57 7.09 -13.14
CA VAL A 232 -8.78 6.28 -13.34
C VAL A 232 -9.86 7.05 -14.11
N GLU A 233 -9.98 8.37 -13.95
CA GLU A 233 -10.96 9.25 -14.61
C GLU A 233 -10.70 9.37 -16.11
N GLY A 234 -9.43 9.34 -16.52
CA GLY A 234 -9.02 9.38 -17.92
C GLY A 234 -9.26 8.07 -18.69
N LEU A 235 -9.65 6.99 -18.02
CA LEU A 235 -9.90 5.70 -18.66
C LEU A 235 -11.25 5.66 -19.40
N PRO A 236 -11.37 4.80 -20.43
CA PRO A 236 -12.63 4.51 -21.09
C PRO A 236 -13.76 4.10 -20.12
N ASP A 237 -15.01 4.42 -20.46
CA ASP A 237 -16.17 4.20 -19.59
C ASP A 237 -16.40 2.72 -19.23
N ASP A 238 -16.15 1.83 -20.18
CA ASP A 238 -16.13 0.37 -20.02
C ASP A 238 -15.01 -0.08 -19.07
N THR A 239 -13.79 0.44 -19.22
CA THR A 239 -12.69 0.16 -18.30
C THR A 239 -13.00 0.62 -16.88
N ARG A 240 -13.60 1.81 -16.70
CA ARG A 240 -13.99 2.30 -15.37
C ARG A 240 -15.07 1.42 -14.73
N ARG A 241 -16.02 0.90 -15.52
CA ARG A 241 -17.01 -0.10 -15.04
C ARG A 241 -16.34 -1.41 -14.64
N ALA A 242 -15.41 -1.90 -15.45
CA ALA A 242 -14.69 -3.13 -15.17
C ALA A 242 -13.81 -3.01 -13.93
N LEU A 243 -13.10 -1.89 -13.76
CA LEU A 243 -12.31 -1.58 -12.56
C LEU A 243 -13.18 -1.46 -11.31
N CYS A 244 -14.37 -0.86 -11.40
CA CYS A 244 -15.30 -0.81 -10.27
C CYS A 244 -15.73 -2.22 -9.82
N LEU A 245 -15.90 -3.14 -10.77
CA LEU A 245 -16.25 -4.54 -10.50
C LEU A 245 -15.07 -5.28 -9.87
N ALA A 246 -13.87 -5.16 -10.43
CA ALA A 246 -12.64 -5.73 -9.86
C ALA A 246 -12.35 -5.19 -8.45
N ALA A 247 -12.57 -3.90 -8.22
CA ALA A 247 -12.38 -3.28 -6.92
C ALA A 247 -13.40 -3.76 -5.87
N ALA A 248 -14.62 -4.10 -6.30
CA ALA A 248 -15.67 -4.65 -5.45
C ALA A 248 -15.43 -6.11 -5.05
N GLU A 249 -14.67 -6.88 -5.84
CA GLU A 249 -14.40 -8.30 -5.61
C GLU A 249 -13.15 -8.48 -4.71
N PRO A 250 -13.29 -8.84 -3.42
CA PRO A 250 -12.21 -8.78 -2.43
C PRO A 250 -10.97 -9.62 -2.72
N THR A 251 -11.09 -10.75 -3.44
CA THR A 251 -9.95 -11.65 -3.69
C THR A 251 -9.21 -11.34 -4.99
N GLY A 252 -9.78 -10.52 -5.86
CA GLY A 252 -9.26 -10.27 -7.21
C GLY A 252 -9.52 -11.41 -8.20
N GLU A 253 -10.31 -12.44 -7.87
CA GLU A 253 -10.39 -13.68 -8.66
C GLU A 253 -10.92 -13.43 -10.08
N VAL A 254 -10.05 -13.60 -11.10
CA VAL A 254 -10.34 -13.31 -12.52
C VAL A 254 -11.52 -14.11 -13.01
N ARG A 255 -11.68 -15.37 -12.58
CA ARG A 255 -12.83 -16.21 -12.97
C ARG A 255 -14.16 -15.55 -12.59
N VAL A 256 -14.26 -15.00 -11.38
CA VAL A 256 -15.46 -14.35 -10.85
C VAL A 256 -15.67 -13.01 -11.54
N ILE A 257 -14.61 -12.21 -11.67
CA ILE A 257 -14.64 -10.91 -12.35
C ILE A 257 -15.08 -11.07 -13.82
N ALA A 258 -14.49 -12.02 -14.55
CA ALA A 258 -14.83 -12.30 -15.95
C ALA A 258 -16.27 -12.79 -16.11
N ALA A 259 -16.75 -13.65 -15.21
CA ALA A 259 -18.14 -14.11 -15.24
C ALA A 259 -19.14 -12.96 -14.98
N ALA A 260 -18.81 -12.07 -14.04
CA ALA A 260 -19.62 -10.92 -13.73
C ALA A 260 -19.63 -9.88 -14.87
N LEU A 261 -18.48 -9.62 -15.51
CA LEU A 261 -18.38 -8.77 -16.71
C LEU A 261 -19.26 -9.27 -17.85
N ARG A 262 -19.20 -10.59 -18.15
CA ARG A 262 -20.06 -11.20 -19.18
C ARG A 262 -21.55 -11.00 -18.91
N SER A 263 -21.97 -11.03 -17.66
CA SER A 263 -23.38 -10.80 -17.29
C SER A 263 -23.85 -9.35 -17.55
N LEU A 264 -22.89 -8.41 -17.65
CA LEU A 264 -23.13 -7.00 -17.96
C LEU A 264 -22.90 -6.67 -19.45
N GLY A 265 -22.53 -7.66 -20.27
CA GLY A 265 -22.27 -7.50 -21.70
C GLY A 265 -20.84 -7.01 -22.04
N ASP A 266 -19.95 -6.99 -21.06
CA ASP A 266 -18.52 -6.69 -21.22
C ASP A 266 -17.68 -7.97 -21.09
N ASP A 267 -16.37 -7.90 -21.33
CA ASP A 267 -15.43 -9.00 -21.12
C ASP A 267 -14.16 -8.53 -20.39
N LEU A 268 -13.20 -9.44 -20.18
CA LEU A 268 -11.97 -9.11 -19.45
C LEU A 268 -11.09 -8.12 -20.23
N ALA A 269 -11.23 -7.99 -21.56
CA ALA A 269 -10.46 -7.06 -22.36
C ALA A 269 -10.79 -5.59 -22.01
N ALA A 270 -11.97 -5.33 -21.42
CA ALA A 270 -12.29 -4.01 -20.88
C ALA A 270 -11.29 -3.53 -19.80
N LEU A 271 -10.53 -4.43 -19.17
CA LEU A 271 -9.48 -4.09 -18.20
C LEU A 271 -8.12 -3.75 -18.85
N GLU A 272 -7.88 -4.09 -20.11
CA GLU A 272 -6.60 -3.88 -20.81
C GLU A 272 -6.11 -2.43 -20.70
N PRO A 273 -6.94 -1.38 -20.92
CA PRO A 273 -6.45 -0.01 -20.82
C PRO A 273 -5.99 0.39 -19.41
N ALA A 274 -6.53 -0.25 -18.37
CA ALA A 274 -6.11 -0.02 -16.98
C ALA A 274 -4.82 -0.78 -16.63
N GLU A 275 -4.62 -1.94 -17.25
CA GLU A 275 -3.38 -2.72 -17.14
C GLU A 275 -2.23 -2.03 -17.89
N ASP A 276 -2.47 -1.51 -19.10
CA ASP A 276 -1.50 -0.78 -19.92
C ASP A 276 -0.90 0.45 -19.22
N VAL A 277 -1.71 1.15 -18.41
CA VAL A 277 -1.27 2.32 -17.63
C VAL A 277 -0.83 1.97 -16.21
N GLY A 278 -0.79 0.68 -15.86
CA GLY A 278 -0.29 0.16 -14.59
C GLY A 278 -1.18 0.46 -13.38
N ILE A 279 -2.50 0.60 -13.56
CA ILE A 279 -3.48 0.74 -12.45
C ILE A 279 -3.78 -0.61 -11.81
N ILE A 280 -3.77 -1.65 -12.63
CA ILE A 280 -3.93 -3.04 -12.22
C ILE A 280 -2.91 -3.91 -12.94
N THR A 281 -2.76 -5.13 -12.46
CA THR A 281 -2.07 -6.22 -13.13
C THR A 281 -2.93 -7.47 -13.02
N ILE A 282 -3.05 -8.22 -14.11
CA ILE A 282 -3.75 -9.50 -14.13
C ILE A 282 -2.71 -10.62 -14.14
N ALA A 283 -2.48 -11.23 -12.98
CA ALA A 283 -1.49 -12.29 -12.79
C ALA A 283 -2.06 -13.41 -11.91
N ASP A 284 -1.63 -14.65 -12.16
CA ASP A 284 -2.02 -15.83 -11.38
C ASP A 284 -3.54 -16.06 -11.22
N GLY A 285 -4.32 -15.58 -12.19
CA GLY A 285 -5.78 -15.66 -12.12
C GLY A 285 -6.41 -14.66 -11.15
N GLU A 286 -5.67 -13.62 -10.77
CA GLU A 286 -6.13 -12.51 -9.93
C GLU A 286 -5.89 -11.14 -10.59
N VAL A 287 -6.77 -10.18 -10.28
CA VAL A 287 -6.65 -8.76 -10.62
C VAL A 287 -6.13 -8.04 -9.39
N VAL A 288 -4.88 -7.59 -9.46
CA VAL A 288 -4.20 -6.89 -8.37
C VAL A 288 -4.12 -5.41 -8.68
N PHE A 289 -4.53 -4.57 -7.74
CA PHE A 289 -4.31 -3.12 -7.84
C PHE A 289 -2.92 -2.80 -7.32
N ASP A 290 -2.15 -2.04 -8.10
CA ASP A 290 -0.78 -1.64 -7.73
C ASP A 290 -0.73 -0.83 -6.43
N HIS A 291 -1.83 -0.14 -6.09
CA HIS A 291 -1.97 0.61 -4.85
C HIS A 291 -3.37 0.49 -4.22
N PRO A 292 -3.48 0.27 -2.89
CA PRO A 292 -4.77 0.17 -2.20
C PRO A 292 -5.71 1.37 -2.39
N ILE A 293 -5.15 2.57 -2.58
CA ILE A 293 -5.96 3.78 -2.85
C ILE A 293 -6.61 3.73 -4.23
N ARG A 294 -5.95 3.20 -5.27
CA ARG A 294 -6.53 3.10 -6.62
C ARG A 294 -7.72 2.14 -6.66
N ARG A 295 -7.66 1.05 -5.87
CA ARG A 295 -8.80 0.17 -5.64
C ARG A 295 -9.99 0.93 -5.04
N SER A 296 -9.75 1.74 -4.02
CA SER A 296 -10.80 2.56 -3.39
C SER A 296 -11.39 3.59 -4.37
N VAL A 297 -10.52 4.27 -5.13
CA VAL A 297 -10.92 5.24 -6.16
C VAL A 297 -11.76 4.58 -7.25
N ALA A 298 -11.29 3.48 -7.84
CA ALA A 298 -12.01 2.71 -8.85
C ALA A 298 -13.40 2.27 -8.35
N TYR A 299 -13.50 1.85 -7.09
CA TYR A 299 -14.79 1.49 -6.49
C TYR A 299 -15.71 2.68 -6.27
N HIS A 300 -15.21 3.85 -5.85
CA HIS A 300 -16.03 5.01 -5.45
C HIS A 300 -16.31 6.03 -6.55
N GLN A 301 -15.59 5.97 -7.67
CA GLN A 301 -15.73 6.91 -8.78
C GLN A 301 -17.07 6.81 -9.52
N LEU A 302 -17.66 5.61 -9.58
CA LEU A 302 -18.94 5.41 -10.25
C LEU A 302 -20.14 5.73 -9.36
N ALA A 303 -21.22 6.17 -10.01
CA ALA A 303 -22.50 6.44 -9.35
C ALA A 303 -22.98 5.23 -8.53
N PRO A 304 -23.68 5.44 -7.40
CA PRO A 304 -24.20 4.36 -6.55
C PRO A 304 -24.99 3.27 -7.31
N ALA A 305 -25.70 3.62 -8.39
CA ALA A 305 -26.44 2.67 -9.21
C ALA A 305 -25.52 1.67 -9.94
N SER A 306 -24.41 2.13 -10.50
CA SER A 306 -23.42 1.29 -11.18
C SER A 306 -22.73 0.34 -10.20
N ARG A 307 -22.39 0.81 -9.00
CA ARG A 307 -21.80 0.00 -7.91
C ARG A 307 -22.73 -1.13 -7.48
N ARG A 308 -24.03 -0.83 -7.33
CA ARG A 308 -25.05 -1.87 -7.07
C ARG A 308 -25.19 -2.85 -8.23
N GLY A 309 -25.04 -2.39 -9.47
CA GLY A 309 -24.97 -3.25 -10.65
C GLY A 309 -23.81 -4.24 -10.58
N ALA A 310 -22.60 -3.74 -10.28
CA ALA A 310 -21.40 -4.57 -10.10
C ALA A 310 -21.58 -5.62 -9.00
N HIS A 311 -22.12 -5.24 -7.84
CA HIS A 311 -22.40 -6.19 -6.76
C HIS A 311 -23.43 -7.26 -7.16
N ARG A 312 -24.49 -6.91 -7.90
CA ARG A 312 -25.44 -7.92 -8.41
C ARG A 312 -24.78 -8.89 -9.39
N ALA A 313 -23.92 -8.39 -10.28
CA ALA A 313 -23.17 -9.22 -11.22
C ALA A 313 -22.21 -10.18 -10.50
N LEU A 314 -21.45 -9.69 -9.51
CA LEU A 314 -20.56 -10.50 -8.68
C LEU A 314 -21.32 -11.56 -7.87
N ALA A 315 -22.47 -11.21 -7.29
CA ALA A 315 -23.31 -12.18 -6.59
C ALA A 315 -23.88 -13.27 -7.51
N ALA A 316 -24.10 -12.96 -8.79
CA ALA A 316 -24.53 -13.95 -9.78
C ALA A 316 -23.38 -14.85 -10.26
N ALA A 317 -22.14 -14.34 -10.23
CA ALA A 317 -20.94 -15.07 -10.62
C ALA A 317 -20.41 -16.03 -9.53
N LEU A 318 -20.80 -15.82 -8.27
CA LEU A 318 -20.46 -16.67 -7.13
C LEU A 318 -21.56 -17.73 -6.94
N ASP A 319 -21.36 -18.93 -7.47
CA ASP A 319 -22.34 -20.02 -7.47
C ASP A 319 -21.93 -21.23 -6.62
N ALA A 320 -20.67 -21.28 -6.17
CA ALA A 320 -20.15 -22.40 -5.42
C ALA A 320 -20.47 -22.31 -3.91
N PRO A 321 -20.67 -23.45 -3.21
CA PRO A 321 -21.03 -23.45 -1.79
C PRO A 321 -20.04 -22.70 -0.88
N GLN A 322 -18.74 -22.75 -1.21
CA GLN A 322 -17.70 -22.04 -0.46
C GLN A 322 -17.77 -20.51 -0.60
N ASP A 323 -18.46 -20.02 -1.64
CA ASP A 323 -18.60 -18.59 -1.90
C ASP A 323 -19.87 -17.98 -1.26
N ALA A 324 -20.64 -18.77 -0.51
CA ALA A 324 -21.94 -18.36 0.03
C ALA A 324 -21.87 -17.05 0.84
N GLU A 325 -20.84 -16.88 1.68
CA GLU A 325 -20.66 -15.66 2.48
C GLU A 325 -20.26 -14.44 1.62
N ARG A 326 -19.35 -14.61 0.64
CA ARG A 326 -18.97 -13.57 -0.34
C ARG A 326 -20.18 -13.14 -1.16
N ARG A 327 -20.97 -14.11 -1.63
CA ARG A 327 -22.20 -13.91 -2.38
C ARG A 327 -23.22 -13.10 -1.57
N LEU A 328 -23.46 -13.46 -0.31
CA LEU A 328 -24.37 -12.71 0.57
C LEU A 328 -23.90 -11.27 0.79
N ALA A 329 -22.60 -11.04 0.97
CA ALA A 329 -22.05 -9.68 1.09
C ALA A 329 -22.38 -8.82 -0.14
N HIS A 330 -22.27 -9.39 -1.35
CA HIS A 330 -22.61 -8.69 -2.59
C HIS A 330 -24.11 -8.50 -2.77
N LEU A 331 -24.96 -9.47 -2.42
CA LEU A 331 -26.42 -9.31 -2.46
C LEU A 331 -26.88 -8.15 -1.56
N VAL A 332 -26.33 -8.03 -0.35
CA VAL A 332 -26.61 -6.93 0.57
C VAL A 332 -26.15 -5.58 0.02
N ALA A 333 -24.99 -5.53 -0.64
CA ALA A 333 -24.47 -4.29 -1.22
C ALA A 333 -25.20 -3.88 -2.51
N GLY A 334 -25.89 -4.81 -3.18
CA GLY A 334 -26.63 -4.59 -4.42
C GLY A 334 -28.11 -4.21 -4.26
N VAL A 335 -28.69 -4.43 -3.07
CA VAL A 335 -30.13 -4.19 -2.80
C VAL A 335 -30.39 -2.77 -2.28
N ILE A 336 -31.56 -2.21 -2.59
CA ILE A 336 -32.00 -0.89 -2.11
C ILE A 336 -33.21 -1.05 -1.19
N GLU A 337 -34.19 -1.82 -1.63
CA GLU A 337 -35.45 -2.04 -0.93
C GLU A 337 -35.34 -3.17 0.10
N PRO A 338 -36.18 -3.17 1.14
CA PRO A 338 -36.37 -4.32 2.00
C PRO A 338 -36.63 -5.59 1.20
N ASN A 339 -36.04 -6.70 1.62
CA ASN A 339 -36.11 -8.01 0.97
C ASN A 339 -36.09 -9.11 2.02
N GLU A 340 -37.27 -9.70 2.29
CA GLU A 340 -37.41 -10.71 3.34
C GLU A 340 -36.66 -12.01 3.03
N SER A 341 -36.58 -12.41 1.76
CA SER A 341 -35.80 -13.60 1.37
C SER A 341 -34.33 -13.43 1.72
N LEU A 342 -33.75 -12.27 1.37
CA LEU A 342 -32.36 -11.96 1.70
C LEU A 342 -32.17 -11.77 3.22
N ALA A 343 -33.13 -11.16 3.91
CA ALA A 343 -33.09 -11.05 5.37
C ALA A 343 -33.06 -12.43 6.06
N SER A 344 -33.84 -13.38 5.56
CA SER A 344 -33.85 -14.78 6.03
C SER A 344 -32.53 -15.49 5.76
N ASP A 345 -31.93 -15.31 4.58
CA ASP A 345 -30.61 -15.89 4.26
C ASP A 345 -29.50 -15.34 5.17
N LEU A 346 -29.57 -14.04 5.50
CA LEU A 346 -28.64 -13.39 6.43
C LEU A 346 -28.83 -13.84 7.87
N GLU A 347 -30.07 -14.10 8.29
CA GLU A 347 -30.38 -14.71 9.59
C GLU A 347 -29.73 -16.10 9.71
N PHE A 348 -29.84 -16.94 8.68
CA PHE A 348 -29.15 -18.23 8.65
C PHE A 348 -27.62 -18.10 8.74
N ALA A 349 -27.04 -17.13 8.02
CA ALA A 349 -25.61 -16.84 8.08
C ALA A 349 -25.18 -16.31 9.46
N ALA A 350 -25.99 -15.48 10.10
CA ALA A 350 -25.75 -14.97 11.44
C ALA A 350 -25.72 -16.10 12.47
N GLU A 351 -26.70 -17.02 12.42
CA GLU A 351 -26.73 -18.21 13.28
C GLU A 351 -25.54 -19.15 13.05
N ALA A 352 -25.07 -19.26 11.81
CA ALA A 352 -23.86 -20.03 11.49
C ALA A 352 -22.62 -19.39 12.11
N ALA A 353 -22.47 -18.07 12.03
CA ALA A 353 -21.41 -17.34 12.70
C ALA A 353 -21.49 -17.46 14.23
N GLU A 354 -22.69 -17.43 14.82
CA GLU A 354 -22.89 -17.69 16.27
C GLU A 354 -22.41 -19.09 16.66
N ARG A 355 -22.74 -20.12 15.88
CA ARG A 355 -22.27 -21.49 16.07
C ARG A 355 -20.74 -21.60 15.99
N ARG A 356 -20.11 -20.82 15.10
CA ARG A 356 -18.65 -20.68 14.98
C ARG A 356 -18.03 -19.80 16.07
N ARG A 357 -18.83 -19.17 16.94
CA ARG A 357 -18.40 -18.20 17.96
C ARG A 357 -17.78 -16.93 17.38
N ASP A 358 -18.15 -16.56 16.15
CA ASP A 358 -17.77 -15.30 15.52
C ASP A 358 -18.83 -14.24 15.80
N ALA A 359 -18.73 -13.60 16.97
CA ALA A 359 -19.70 -12.62 17.44
C ALA A 359 -19.79 -11.38 16.54
N LEU A 360 -18.67 -10.98 15.93
CA LEU A 360 -18.60 -9.80 15.06
C LEU A 360 -19.33 -10.04 13.75
N GLU A 361 -19.05 -11.19 13.14
CA GLU A 361 -19.70 -11.60 11.90
C GLU A 361 -21.20 -11.85 12.12
N ALA A 362 -21.57 -12.53 13.22
CA ALA A 362 -22.96 -12.73 13.61
C ALA A 362 -23.71 -11.40 13.76
N ARG A 363 -23.14 -10.44 14.50
CA ARG A 363 -23.74 -9.11 14.67
C ARG A 363 -23.89 -8.38 13.34
N ARG A 364 -22.88 -8.45 12.46
CA ARG A 364 -22.94 -7.83 11.12
C ARG A 364 -24.10 -8.39 10.30
N TRP A 365 -24.30 -9.70 10.31
CA TRP A 365 -25.38 -10.37 9.58
C TRP A 365 -26.74 -10.09 10.19
N TRP A 366 -26.88 -10.09 11.51
CA TRP A 366 -28.13 -9.72 12.18
C TRP A 366 -28.57 -8.27 11.91
N LEU A 367 -27.63 -7.31 11.92
CA LEU A 367 -27.94 -5.92 11.57
C LEU A 367 -28.34 -5.76 10.10
N ALA A 368 -27.70 -6.51 9.19
CA ALA A 368 -28.09 -6.51 7.78
C ALA A 368 -29.47 -7.14 7.56
N ALA A 369 -29.77 -8.25 8.23
CA ALA A 369 -31.07 -8.90 8.20
C ALA A 369 -32.17 -7.97 8.73
N SER A 370 -31.95 -7.32 9.87
CA SER A 370 -32.87 -6.33 10.45
C SER A 370 -33.20 -5.20 9.47
N ARG A 371 -32.17 -4.58 8.85
CA ARG A 371 -32.35 -3.49 7.88
C ARG A 371 -33.15 -3.91 6.65
N LEU A 372 -33.02 -5.16 6.21
CA LEU A 372 -33.68 -5.67 5.00
C LEU A 372 -35.05 -6.29 5.30
N SER A 373 -35.49 -6.32 6.55
CA SER A 373 -36.80 -6.84 6.95
C SER A 373 -37.89 -5.84 6.57
N PRO A 374 -38.90 -6.22 5.77
CA PRO A 374 -40.04 -5.36 5.47
C PRO A 374 -40.99 -5.22 6.66
N ASP A 375 -41.11 -6.29 7.46
CA ASP A 375 -41.94 -6.32 8.67
C ASP A 375 -41.16 -5.77 9.88
N ALA A 376 -41.82 -4.90 10.66
CA ALA A 376 -41.19 -4.21 11.78
C ALA A 376 -40.91 -5.14 12.98
N ALA A 377 -41.73 -6.17 13.20
CA ALA A 377 -41.51 -7.13 14.27
C ALA A 377 -40.33 -8.06 13.95
N ASP A 378 -40.20 -8.48 12.70
CA ASP A 378 -39.03 -9.21 12.21
C ASP A 378 -37.75 -8.36 12.30
N ALA A 379 -37.83 -7.09 11.88
CA ALA A 379 -36.71 -6.14 11.98
C ALA A 379 -36.23 -5.99 13.43
N GLU A 380 -37.15 -5.83 14.38
CA GLU A 380 -36.83 -5.65 15.79
C GLU A 380 -36.29 -6.94 16.43
N ARG A 381 -36.88 -8.11 16.12
CA ARG A 381 -36.33 -9.41 16.58
C ARG A 381 -34.88 -9.58 16.14
N ARG A 382 -34.59 -9.33 14.86
CA ARG A 382 -33.22 -9.45 14.29
C ARG A 382 -32.27 -8.42 14.91
N ARG A 383 -32.73 -7.20 15.21
CA ARG A 383 -31.95 -6.18 15.92
C ARG A 383 -31.62 -6.60 17.36
N HIS A 384 -32.59 -7.14 18.09
CA HIS A 384 -32.34 -7.70 19.42
C HIS A 384 -31.32 -8.84 19.38
N ARG A 385 -31.36 -9.71 18.35
CA ARG A 385 -30.33 -10.74 18.16
C ARG A 385 -28.96 -10.13 17.86
N ALA A 386 -28.88 -9.05 17.07
CA ALA A 386 -27.64 -8.33 16.85
C ALA A 386 -27.05 -7.74 18.14
N ASP A 387 -27.92 -7.19 18.98
CA ASP A 387 -27.52 -6.62 20.27
C ASP A 387 -27.16 -7.72 21.28
N ALA A 388 -27.81 -8.87 21.27
CA ALA A 388 -27.41 -10.03 22.06
C ALA A 388 -26.07 -10.63 21.58
N ALA A 389 -25.83 -10.66 20.27
CA ALA A 389 -24.53 -11.07 19.70
C ALA A 389 -23.41 -10.07 20.05
N GLY A 390 -23.75 -8.79 20.27
CA GLY A 390 -22.83 -7.75 20.77
C GLY A 390 -22.78 -7.64 22.31
N SER A 391 -23.79 -8.15 23.00
CA SER A 391 -23.95 -8.13 24.46
C SER A 391 -23.49 -9.46 25.01
N LEU A 392 -22.18 -9.65 24.98
CA LEU A 392 -21.55 -10.65 25.83
C LEU A 392 -21.56 -10.09 27.26
N ASP A 393 -21.97 -10.91 28.24
CA ASP A 393 -21.44 -10.91 29.62
C ASP A 393 -19.92 -11.24 29.61
N GLY A 394 -19.20 -10.69 28.64
CA GLY A 394 -17.84 -10.99 28.27
C GLY A 394 -17.26 -9.74 27.66
N ASP A 395 -16.05 -9.42 28.13
CA ASP A 395 -15.24 -8.29 27.72
C ASP A 395 -15.50 -7.86 26.25
N PRO A 396 -16.03 -6.65 25.97
CA PRO A 396 -16.29 -6.18 24.61
C PRO A 396 -14.99 -6.02 23.79
N LEU A 397 -13.83 -6.16 24.43
CA LEU A 397 -12.52 -6.26 23.80
C LEU A 397 -12.02 -7.72 23.69
N ALA A 398 -12.87 -8.73 23.89
CA ALA A 398 -12.53 -10.15 23.84
C ALA A 398 -11.82 -10.56 22.54
N ALA A 399 -12.18 -9.93 21.42
CA ALA A 399 -11.57 -10.16 20.11
C ALA A 399 -10.15 -9.58 19.97
N LEU A 400 -9.72 -8.71 20.88
CA LEU A 400 -8.42 -8.07 20.83
C LEU A 400 -7.33 -8.96 21.44
N THR A 401 -6.16 -9.00 20.81
CA THR A 401 -4.97 -9.58 21.43
C THR A 401 -4.54 -8.77 22.67
N LYS A 402 -3.68 -9.35 23.52
CA LYS A 402 -3.17 -8.66 24.73
C LYS A 402 -2.44 -7.34 24.39
N ALA A 403 -1.76 -7.27 23.24
CA ALA A 403 -1.11 -6.04 22.76
C ALA A 403 -2.14 -4.99 22.30
N GLU A 404 -3.15 -5.42 21.55
CA GLU A 404 -4.24 -4.55 21.09
C GLU A 404 -5.09 -4.01 22.26
N ARG A 405 -5.32 -4.80 23.32
CA ARG A 405 -6.01 -4.30 24.53
C ARG A 405 -5.21 -3.21 25.27
N ARG A 406 -3.88 -3.33 25.32
CA ARG A 406 -3.01 -2.29 25.92
C ARG A 406 -3.08 -1.00 25.11
N VAL A 407 -3.02 -1.08 23.78
CA VAL A 407 -3.20 0.06 22.89
C VAL A 407 -4.59 0.67 23.05
N ALA A 408 -5.65 -0.15 23.01
CA ALA A 408 -7.02 0.30 23.20
C ALA A 408 -7.24 1.02 24.54
N ALA A 409 -6.67 0.52 25.64
CA ALA A 409 -6.82 1.13 26.97
C ALA A 409 -6.17 2.52 27.05
N VAL A 410 -4.96 2.68 26.49
CA VAL A 410 -4.25 3.97 26.51
C VAL A 410 -4.91 4.96 25.56
N VAL A 411 -5.32 4.53 24.36
CA VAL A 411 -6.03 5.36 23.39
C VAL A 411 -7.42 5.77 23.87
N GLY A 412 -8.16 4.83 24.46
CA GLY A 412 -9.50 5.03 25.00
C GLY A 412 -9.55 5.98 26.20
N SER A 413 -8.42 6.20 26.88
CA SER A 413 -8.29 7.25 27.92
C SER A 413 -7.97 8.64 27.36
N GLY A 414 -7.86 8.78 26.03
CA GLY A 414 -7.68 10.06 25.33
C GLY A 414 -6.25 10.36 24.89
N ALA A 415 -5.28 9.46 25.09
CA ALA A 415 -3.86 9.71 24.78
C ALA A 415 -3.55 9.60 23.29
N THR A 416 -2.95 10.63 22.66
CA THR A 416 -2.57 10.62 21.23
C THR A 416 -1.71 9.41 20.86
N ASN A 417 -1.61 9.07 19.56
CA ASN A 417 -0.86 7.89 19.13
C ASN A 417 0.63 8.00 19.52
N LYS A 418 1.18 9.22 19.54
CA LYS A 418 2.51 9.53 20.09
C LYS A 418 2.62 9.27 21.59
N ALA A 419 1.68 9.79 22.40
CA ALA A 419 1.67 9.55 23.84
C ALA A 419 1.44 8.06 24.18
N THR A 420 0.66 7.35 23.35
CA THR A 420 0.42 5.90 23.46
C THR A 420 1.69 5.10 23.16
N ALA A 421 2.42 5.47 22.11
CA ALA A 421 3.69 4.88 21.73
C ALA A 421 4.74 5.04 22.85
N GLU A 422 4.85 6.25 23.41
CA GLU A 422 5.72 6.53 24.56
C GLU A 422 5.31 5.72 25.80
N THR A 423 4.01 5.65 26.11
CA THR A 423 3.49 4.91 27.28
C THR A 423 3.70 3.39 27.15
N LEU A 424 3.63 2.86 25.93
CA LEU A 424 3.71 1.43 25.66
C LEU A 424 5.09 0.97 25.18
N TYR A 425 6.05 1.89 25.04
CA TYR A 425 7.40 1.65 24.52
C TYR A 425 7.39 0.92 23.16
N VAL A 426 6.55 1.41 22.25
CA VAL A 426 6.44 0.92 20.87
C VAL A 426 6.47 2.08 19.89
N SER A 427 6.67 1.82 18.60
CA SER A 427 6.61 2.89 17.59
C SER A 427 5.17 3.40 17.38
N VAL A 428 5.01 4.65 16.96
CA VAL A 428 3.68 5.21 16.60
C VAL A 428 3.02 4.39 15.49
N LYS A 429 3.80 3.94 14.50
CA LYS A 429 3.34 3.03 13.43
C LYS A 429 2.79 1.71 13.98
N THR A 430 3.37 1.17 15.05
CA THR A 430 2.85 -0.02 15.73
C THR A 430 1.52 0.27 16.41
N VAL A 431 1.36 1.46 17.01
CA VAL A 431 0.07 1.92 17.57
C VAL A 431 -0.98 2.05 16.47
N ASP A 432 -0.63 2.62 15.30
CA ASP A 432 -1.55 2.78 14.17
C ASP A 432 -1.97 1.44 13.56
N ALA A 433 -1.03 0.51 13.37
CA ALA A 433 -1.31 -0.83 12.90
C ALA A 433 -2.23 -1.58 13.88
N HIS A 434 -1.99 -1.44 15.18
CA HIS A 434 -2.89 -1.96 16.21
C HIS A 434 -4.24 -1.27 16.17
N LEU A 435 -4.34 0.05 15.97
CA LEU A 435 -5.62 0.76 15.89
C LEU A 435 -6.43 0.38 14.66
N GLN A 436 -5.81 0.24 13.49
CA GLN A 436 -6.48 -0.27 12.29
C GLN A 436 -6.99 -1.70 12.50
N SER A 437 -6.18 -2.55 13.14
CA SER A 437 -6.60 -3.91 13.51
C SER A 437 -7.74 -3.89 14.53
N ILE A 438 -7.68 -3.02 15.54
CA ILE A 438 -8.71 -2.84 16.58
C ILE A 438 -10.02 -2.34 15.97
N TYR A 439 -9.97 -1.31 15.12
CA TYR A 439 -11.14 -0.75 14.46
C TYR A 439 -11.82 -1.79 13.55
N ARG A 440 -11.03 -2.56 12.82
CA ARG A 440 -11.53 -3.69 12.04
C ARG A 440 -12.13 -4.80 12.92
N LYS A 441 -11.43 -5.22 13.98
CA LYS A 441 -11.83 -6.30 14.89
C LYS A 441 -13.03 -5.95 15.78
N LEU A 442 -13.27 -4.68 16.05
CA LEU A 442 -14.39 -4.19 16.84
C LEU A 442 -15.51 -3.58 15.96
N ALA A 443 -15.30 -3.52 14.65
CA ALA A 443 -16.17 -2.84 13.67
C ALA A 443 -16.58 -1.41 14.09
N ILE A 444 -15.61 -0.65 14.60
CA ILE A 444 -15.76 0.76 14.96
C ILE A 444 -14.97 1.62 13.99
N SER A 445 -15.45 2.83 13.76
CA SER A 445 -14.87 3.76 12.78
C SER A 445 -14.16 4.94 13.42
N SER A 446 -14.33 5.12 14.73
CA SER A 446 -13.84 6.29 15.43
C SER A 446 -13.19 5.97 16.75
N ARG A 447 -12.24 6.84 17.11
CA ARG A 447 -11.60 6.86 18.42
C ARG A 447 -12.59 7.11 19.56
N ALA A 448 -13.68 7.84 19.28
CA ALA A 448 -14.76 8.08 20.23
C ALA A 448 -15.54 6.80 20.54
N GLU A 449 -15.84 5.99 19.52
CA GLU A 449 -16.42 4.65 19.71
C GLU A 449 -15.49 3.72 20.49
N LEU A 450 -14.17 3.77 20.22
CA LEU A 450 -13.19 2.99 20.98
C LEU A 450 -13.17 3.38 22.46
N ALA A 451 -13.26 4.68 22.77
CA ALA A 451 -13.31 5.16 24.14
C ALA A 451 -14.57 4.67 24.87
N VAL A 452 -15.73 4.68 24.23
CA VAL A 452 -16.99 4.16 24.78
C VAL A 452 -16.87 2.66 25.11
N LEU A 453 -16.30 1.85 24.20
CA LEU A 453 -16.10 0.41 24.40
C LEU A 453 -15.09 0.11 25.52
N VAL A 454 -14.00 0.89 25.61
CA VAL A 454 -12.99 0.75 26.68
C VAL A 454 -13.54 1.11 28.05
N THR A 455 -14.42 2.12 28.13
CA THR A 455 -15.14 2.46 29.36
C THR A 455 -16.13 1.38 29.76
N GLN A 456 -16.88 0.82 28.79
CA GLN A 456 -17.80 -0.30 29.03
C GLN A 456 -17.07 -1.59 29.46
N ALA A 457 -15.83 -1.81 29.01
CA ALA A 457 -14.96 -2.92 29.41
C ALA A 457 -14.28 -2.76 30.79
N GLY A 458 -14.41 -1.59 31.44
CA GLY A 458 -13.74 -1.30 32.71
C GLY A 458 -12.22 -1.07 32.63
N LEU A 459 -11.66 -0.86 31.44
CA LEU A 459 -10.21 -0.73 31.22
C LEU A 459 -9.66 0.70 31.39
N ALA A 460 -10.53 1.69 31.56
CA ALA A 460 -10.15 3.11 31.67
C ALA A 460 -9.35 3.47 32.95
N GLY A 461 -9.24 2.56 33.93
CA GLY A 461 -8.57 2.81 35.22
C GLY A 461 -7.14 2.28 35.36
N ALA A 462 -6.61 1.49 34.42
CA ALA A 462 -5.35 0.76 34.61
C ALA A 462 -4.06 1.53 34.26
N GLY A 463 -4.15 2.71 33.63
CA GLY A 463 -3.01 3.47 33.09
C GLY A 463 -2.48 4.62 33.97
N ARG A 464 -2.95 4.77 35.21
CA ARG A 464 -2.56 5.88 36.12
C ARG A 464 -1.78 5.44 37.38
N ALA A 465 -1.20 4.25 37.37
CA ALA A 465 -0.26 3.81 38.42
C ALA A 465 1.07 3.46 37.76
N GLY A 466 2.07 4.31 37.95
CA GLY A 466 3.42 4.21 37.41
C GLY A 466 4.15 5.52 37.60
#